data_AF-A0A2V9YAE0-F1
#
_entry.id   AF-A0A2V9YAE0-F1
#
_cell.length_a   1.000
_cell.length_b   1.000
_cell.length_c   1.000
_cell.angle_alpha   90.00
_cell.angle_beta   90.00
_cell.angle_gamma   90.00
#
_symmetry.space_group_name_H-M   'P 1'
#
loop_
_entity.id
_entity.type
_entity.pdbx_description
1 polymer ?
#
loop_
_entity_poly.entity_id
_entity_poly.type
_entity_poly.pdbx_seq_one_letter_code
_entity_poly.pdbx_strand_id
1 'polypeptide(L)' 'DAWAYGAVDPNSGTAAMLETVHGIGELLKSGWKPTRTVIFGSWDGEEQGLIGSTEWGEQHADELAKAAAYFNMDVAVSGP' A
#
# COMPACT_ATOMS: atom_id res chain seq x y z
N ASP A 1 10.57 1.69 -0.06
CA ASP A 1 11.99 1.75 -0.51
C ASP A 1 12.74 0.58 0.09
N ALA A 2 14.04 0.39 -0.19
CA ALA A 2 14.79 -0.76 0.30
C ALA A 2 16.24 -0.38 0.63
N TRP A 3 16.87 -1.06 1.58
CA TRP A 3 18.32 -0.91 1.82
C TRP A 3 19.20 -1.31 0.63
N ALA A 4 18.76 -2.28 -0.17
CA ALA A 4 19.51 -2.81 -1.32
C ALA A 4 18.54 -3.14 -2.48
N TYR A 5 18.54 -4.39 -2.98
CA TYR A 5 17.63 -4.82 -4.04
C TYR A 5 16.19 -5.03 -3.56
N GLY A 6 16.03 -5.37 -2.28
CA GLY A 6 14.74 -5.46 -1.61
C GLY A 6 13.72 -6.43 -2.22
N ALA A 7 14.16 -7.57 -2.75
CA ALA A 7 13.28 -8.50 -3.46
C ALA A 7 12.14 -9.05 -2.58
N VAL A 8 12.43 -9.28 -1.31
CA VAL A 8 11.44 -9.67 -0.29
C VAL A 8 10.90 -8.41 0.36
N ASP A 9 11.79 -7.68 1.01
CA ASP A 9 11.52 -6.45 1.74
C ASP A 9 11.95 -5.23 0.90
N PRO A 10 11.03 -4.45 0.32
CA PRO A 10 9.56 -4.58 0.34
C PRO A 10 8.97 -5.05 -0.99
N ASN A 11 9.79 -5.38 -2.01
CA ASN A 11 9.29 -5.53 -3.38
C ASN A 11 8.33 -6.71 -3.55
N SER A 12 8.36 -7.70 -2.65
CA SER A 12 7.34 -8.76 -2.65
C SER A 12 5.95 -8.21 -2.35
N GLY A 13 5.83 -7.32 -1.36
CA GLY A 13 4.60 -6.59 -1.05
C GLY A 13 4.21 -5.63 -2.16
N THR A 14 5.17 -4.88 -2.70
CA THR A 14 4.92 -3.98 -3.83
C THR A 14 4.34 -4.73 -5.04
N ALA A 15 4.90 -5.89 -5.39
CA ALA A 15 4.39 -6.70 -6.49
C ALA A 15 2.94 -7.17 -6.24
N ALA A 16 2.66 -7.68 -5.02
CA ALA A 16 1.31 -8.11 -4.65
C ALA A 16 0.30 -6.95 -4.62
N MET A 17 0.71 -5.76 -4.14
CA MET A 17 -0.10 -4.56 -4.13
C MET A 17 -0.42 -4.10 -5.56
N LEU A 18 0.57 -4.04 -6.46
CA LEU A 18 0.37 -3.62 -7.85
C LEU A 18 -0.58 -4.56 -8.60
N GLU A 19 -0.47 -5.87 -8.38
CA GLU A 19 -1.41 -6.83 -8.98
C GLU A 19 -2.82 -6.69 -8.39
N THR A 20 -2.94 -6.36 -7.10
CA THR A 20 -4.24 -6.02 -6.50
C THR A 20 -4.85 -4.77 -7.14
N VAL A 21 -4.05 -3.71 -7.35
CA VAL A 21 -4.48 -2.49 -8.06
C VAL A 21 -4.96 -2.83 -9.47
N HIS A 22 -4.21 -3.67 -10.19
CA HIS A 22 -4.58 -4.14 -11.52
C HIS A 22 -5.93 -4.87 -11.51
N GLY A 23 -6.13 -5.84 -10.61
CA GLY A 23 -7.39 -6.56 -10.46
C GLY A 23 -8.58 -5.64 -10.13
N ILE A 24 -8.39 -4.66 -9.24
CA ILE A 24 -9.42 -3.64 -8.96
C ILE A 24 -9.71 -2.79 -10.22
N GLY A 25 -8.69 -2.45 -11.00
CA GLY A 25 -8.84 -1.75 -12.28
C GLY A 25 -9.74 -2.52 -13.26
N GLU A 26 -9.57 -3.83 -13.38
CA GLU A 26 -10.44 -4.68 -14.21
C GLU A 26 -11.88 -4.74 -13.69
N LEU A 27 -12.07 -4.84 -12.37
CA LEU A 27 -13.39 -4.77 -11.75
C LEU A 27 -14.09 -3.43 -12.08
N LEU A 28 -13.38 -2.31 -11.96
CA LEU A 28 -13.91 -0.99 -12.31
C LEU A 28 -14.34 -0.93 -13.79
N LYS A 29 -13.54 -1.49 -14.72
CA LYS A 29 -13.88 -1.55 -16.15
C LYS A 29 -15.12 -2.41 -16.43
N SER A 30 -15.36 -3.45 -15.64
CA SER A 30 -16.56 -4.30 -15.73
C SER A 30 -17.83 -3.64 -15.20
N GLY A 31 -17.74 -2.44 -14.62
CA GLY A 31 -18.88 -1.71 -14.04
C GLY A 31 -19.10 -1.97 -12.55
N TRP A 32 -18.31 -2.86 -11.92
CA TRP A 32 -18.28 -2.96 -10.47
C TRP A 32 -17.74 -1.66 -9.88
N LYS A 33 -18.29 -1.24 -8.73
CA LYS A 33 -17.86 -0.05 -8.00
C LYS A 33 -17.73 -0.36 -6.51
N PRO A 34 -16.62 0.03 -5.86
CA PRO A 34 -16.49 -0.15 -4.42
C PRO A 34 -17.46 0.75 -3.67
N THR A 35 -18.01 0.27 -2.56
CA THR A 35 -18.94 1.03 -1.72
C THR A 35 -18.24 2.11 -0.90
N ARG A 36 -16.94 1.99 -0.68
CA ARG A 36 -16.09 2.95 0.01
C ARG A 36 -14.88 3.28 -0.86
N THR A 37 -14.31 4.45 -0.64
CA THR A 37 -13.03 4.83 -1.27
C THR A 37 -11.93 3.88 -0.81
N VAL A 38 -11.09 3.45 -1.75
CA VAL A 38 -9.86 2.70 -1.49
C VAL A 38 -8.68 3.58 -1.89
N ILE A 39 -7.72 3.73 -0.99
CA ILE A 39 -6.49 4.49 -1.24
C ILE A 39 -5.35 3.48 -1.28
N PHE A 40 -4.52 3.57 -2.33
CA PHE A 40 -3.29 2.80 -2.45
C PHE A 40 -2.10 3.72 -2.20
N GLY A 41 -1.26 3.36 -1.22
CA GLY A 41 -0.05 4.10 -0.87
C GLY A 41 1.18 3.24 -1.13
N SER A 42 2.13 3.75 -1.93
CA SER A 42 3.45 3.17 -2.10
C SER A 42 4.44 4.08 -1.38
N TRP A 43 4.94 3.65 -0.23
CA TRP A 43 5.71 4.50 0.66
C TRP A 43 7.21 4.50 0.36
N ASP A 44 7.82 5.64 0.65
CA ASP A 44 9.26 5.87 0.62
C ASP A 44 9.74 6.21 2.03
N GLY A 45 11.03 6.10 2.30
CA GLY A 45 11.63 6.32 3.62
C GLY A 45 11.17 5.36 4.72
N GLU A 46 10.61 4.20 4.38
CA GLU A 46 10.16 3.17 5.33
C GLU A 46 11.35 2.63 6.13
N GLU A 47 12.41 2.27 5.41
CA GLU A 47 13.61 1.63 5.95
C GLU A 47 14.40 2.56 6.89
N GLN A 48 14.21 3.88 6.74
CA GLN A 48 14.83 4.89 7.61
C GLN A 48 13.93 5.33 8.78
N GLY A 49 12.81 4.65 9.00
CA GLY A 49 11.94 4.87 10.15
C GLY A 49 10.52 5.29 9.79
N LEU A 50 9.90 4.62 8.81
CA LEU A 50 8.51 4.81 8.42
C LEU A 50 8.19 6.24 7.93
N ILE A 51 9.17 6.96 7.40
CA ILE A 51 9.08 8.40 7.20
C ILE A 51 7.93 8.74 6.25
N GLY A 52 7.87 8.13 5.07
CA GLY A 52 6.85 8.51 4.09
C GLY A 52 5.42 8.23 4.53
N SER A 53 5.16 7.08 5.16
CA SER A 53 3.82 6.76 5.67
C SER A 53 3.44 7.61 6.88
N THR A 54 4.40 7.92 7.75
CA THR A 54 4.19 8.77 8.94
C THR A 54 3.87 10.20 8.53
N GLU A 55 4.72 10.84 7.74
CA GLU A 55 4.54 12.22 7.31
C GLU A 55 3.26 12.40 6.48
N TRP A 56 2.95 11.45 5.60
CA TRP A 56 1.69 11.47 4.85
C TRP A 56 0.49 11.31 5.78
N GLY A 57 0.58 10.43 6.79
CA GLY A 57 -0.45 10.22 7.80
C GLY A 57 -0.69 11.46 8.66
N GLU A 58 0.37 12.15 9.08
CA GLU A 58 0.30 13.42 9.82
C GLU A 58 -0.37 14.51 8.98
N GLN A 59 0.01 14.62 7.70
CA GLN A 59 -0.59 15.59 6.79
C GLN A 59 -2.10 15.35 6.56
N HIS A 60 -2.54 14.09 6.55
CA HIS A 60 -3.94 13.71 6.24
C HIS A 60 -4.70 13.21 7.47
N ALA A 61 -4.27 13.56 8.68
CA ALA A 61 -4.82 13.04 9.93
C ALA A 61 -6.35 13.17 10.03
N ASP A 62 -6.91 14.31 9.61
CA ASP A 62 -8.35 14.58 9.63
C ASP A 62 -9.15 13.69 8.66
N GLU A 63 -8.55 13.32 7.53
CA GLU A 63 -9.15 12.39 6.57
C GLU A 63 -9.07 10.95 7.10
N LEU A 64 -7.92 10.59 7.66
CA LEU A 64 -7.66 9.25 8.21
C LEU A 64 -8.44 8.96 9.49
N ALA A 65 -8.91 9.97 10.21
CA ALA A 65 -9.87 9.79 11.30
C ALA A 65 -11.16 9.06 10.87
N LYS A 66 -11.45 9.01 9.56
CA LYS A 66 -12.59 8.31 8.95
C LYS A 66 -12.21 6.98 8.31
N ALA A 67 -10.92 6.63 8.28
CA ALA A 67 -10.45 5.39 7.70
C ALA A 67 -10.95 4.20 8.53
N ALA A 68 -11.54 3.21 7.86
CA ALA A 68 -12.05 2.02 8.54
C ALA A 68 -10.94 1.00 8.85
N ALA A 69 -9.90 0.95 8.01
CA ALA A 69 -8.78 0.03 8.15
C ALA A 69 -7.58 0.52 7.33
N TYR A 70 -6.39 0.08 7.73
CA TYR A 70 -5.15 0.14 6.96
C TYR A 70 -4.65 -1.30 6.77
N PHE A 71 -4.38 -1.69 5.53
CA PHE A 71 -3.82 -3.00 5.19
C PHE A 71 -2.38 -2.80 4.73
N ASN A 72 -1.43 -3.28 5.52
CA ASN A 72 -0.01 -3.18 5.20
C ASN A 72 0.44 -4.34 4.29
N MET A 73 1.16 -4.03 3.22
CA MET A 73 1.73 -5.01 2.28
C MET A 73 3.20 -4.69 2.02
N ASP A 74 4.02 -5.07 2.98
CA ASP A 74 5.46 -4.79 2.99
C ASP A 74 6.25 -6.03 2.52
N VAL A 75 6.35 -7.04 3.39
CA VAL A 75 6.80 -8.37 3.02
C VAL A 75 5.60 -9.30 2.81
N ALA A 76 5.29 -9.62 1.55
CA ALA A 76 4.20 -10.54 1.21
C ALA A 76 4.61 -12.02 1.24
N VAL A 77 5.91 -12.32 1.08
CA VAL A 77 6.43 -13.68 1.15
C VAL A 77 7.88 -13.69 1.63
N SER A 78 8.20 -14.54 2.59
CA SER A 78 9.57 -14.71 3.12
C SER A 78 9.94 -16.18 3.40
N GLY A 79 9.23 -17.14 2.82
CA GLY A 79 9.40 -18.57 3.05
C GLY A 79 8.41 -19.41 2.23
N PRO A 80 8.44 -20.76 2.39
CA PRO A 80 7.42 -21.65 1.83
C PRO A 80 6.04 -21.47 2.47
#